data_AF-A0A528XJ96-F1
#
_entry.id   AF-A0A528XJ96-F1
#
_cell.length_a   1.000
_cell.length_b   1.000
_cell.length_c   1.000
_cell.angle_alpha   90.00
_cell.angle_beta   90.00
_cell.angle_gamma   90.00
#
_symmetry.space_group_name_H-M   'P 1'
#
loop_
_entity.id
_entity.type
_entity.pdbx_description
1 polymer ?
#
loop_
_entity_poly.entity_id
_entity_poly.type
_entity_poly.pdbx_seq_one_letter_code
_entity_poly.pdbx_strand_id
1 'polypeptide(L)'
;MTVQPRTLNEPTISCPSCKTDIKLNESLAAPLIAATREEYERRLAQSNAVMAAREEELQRKQDAIDAAREDIDGQVSEKLKLERAGIAAEEARKAKLLVSTDLEDKDRKLGELEATLMARDEKLAAAQLQQAEFMKQQRALDDEKREMALTIEKRIQEGLDAVRVKARTEAEDGLKMKVAEKEEQIAGMQRQIEELKR
;
A
#
# COMPACT_ATOMS: atom_id res chain seq x y z
N MET A 1 33.31 -85.61 -30.98
CA MET A 1 34.68 -86.08 -30.71
C MET A 1 34.70 -86.64 -29.31
N THR A 2 34.72 -87.97 -29.21
CA THR A 2 34.67 -88.76 -27.99
C THR A 2 36.02 -88.67 -27.27
N VAL A 3 36.04 -88.12 -26.06
CA VAL A 3 37.22 -88.10 -25.20
C VAL A 3 37.38 -89.50 -24.60
N GLN A 4 38.40 -90.22 -25.04
CA GLN A 4 38.80 -91.52 -24.50
C GLN A 4 39.28 -91.39 -23.04
N PRO A 5 38.85 -92.26 -22.12
CA PRO A 5 39.45 -92.35 -20.79
C PRO A 5 40.84 -93.00 -20.92
N ARG A 6 41.90 -92.25 -20.63
CA ARG A 6 43.24 -92.83 -20.44
C ARG A 6 43.23 -93.62 -19.13
N THR A 7 43.29 -94.94 -19.24
CA THR A 7 43.57 -95.84 -18.12
C THR A 7 45.04 -95.67 -17.70
N LEU A 8 45.25 -94.98 -16.59
CA LEU A 8 46.55 -94.95 -15.91
C LEU A 8 46.72 -96.29 -15.18
N ASN A 9 47.61 -97.14 -15.68
CA ASN A 9 47.98 -98.40 -15.03
C ASN A 9 48.85 -98.07 -13.81
N GLU A 10 48.30 -98.22 -12.60
CA GLU A 10 48.97 -97.85 -11.34
C GLU A 10 49.95 -98.94 -10.86
N PRO A 11 51.25 -98.66 -10.74
CA PRO A 11 52.21 -99.64 -10.19
C PRO A 11 51.99 -99.83 -8.69
N THR A 12 51.70 -101.07 -8.30
CA THR A 12 51.55 -101.52 -6.89
C THR A 12 52.67 -102.50 -6.55
N ILE A 13 53.34 -102.28 -5.42
CA ILE A 13 54.35 -103.21 -4.88
C ILE A 13 53.81 -103.77 -3.56
N SER A 14 53.83 -105.09 -3.42
CA SER A 14 53.37 -105.79 -2.21
C SER A 14 54.52 -105.97 -1.22
N CYS A 15 54.33 -105.58 0.04
CA CYS A 15 55.35 -105.69 1.08
C CYS A 15 55.53 -107.15 1.52
N PRO A 16 56.73 -107.76 1.43
CA PRO A 16 56.94 -109.17 1.76
C PRO A 16 56.85 -109.49 3.27
N SER A 17 56.81 -108.49 4.15
CA SER A 17 56.72 -108.70 5.60
C SER A 17 55.30 -108.64 6.18
N CYS A 18 54.35 -107.98 5.50
CA CYS A 18 52.98 -107.81 6.00
C CYS A 18 51.89 -107.93 4.92
N LYS A 19 52.27 -108.22 3.66
CA LYS A 19 51.37 -108.43 2.50
C LYS A 19 50.43 -107.27 2.17
N THR A 20 50.77 -106.05 2.58
CA THR A 20 50.01 -104.86 2.21
C THR A 20 50.45 -104.36 0.84
N ASP A 21 49.48 -104.06 -0.03
CA ASP A 21 49.73 -103.50 -1.36
C ASP A 21 49.93 -101.98 -1.27
N ILE A 22 51.11 -101.51 -1.67
CA ILE A 22 51.51 -100.09 -1.60
C ILE A 22 51.39 -99.49 -2.99
N LYS A 23 50.55 -98.47 -3.14
CA LYS A 23 50.44 -97.67 -4.36
C LYS A 23 51.61 -96.68 -4.44
N LEU A 24 52.47 -96.84 -5.46
CA LEU A 24 53.69 -96.02 -5.57
C LEU A 24 53.42 -94.56 -5.93
N ASN A 25 52.34 -94.27 -6.65
CA ASN A 25 51.92 -92.91 -6.97
C ASN A 25 51.55 -92.12 -5.71
N GLU A 26 50.86 -92.73 -4.76
CA GLU A 26 50.51 -92.08 -3.48
C GLU A 26 51.75 -91.89 -2.60
N SER A 27 52.66 -92.87 -2.57
CA SER A 27 53.88 -92.79 -1.75
C SER A 27 54.91 -91.79 -2.29
N LEU A 28 55.04 -91.67 -3.61
CA LEU A 28 56.00 -90.75 -4.25
C LEU A 28 55.42 -89.35 -4.49
N ALA A 29 54.10 -89.22 -4.71
CA ALA A 29 53.45 -87.92 -4.89
C ALA A 29 53.05 -87.25 -3.57
N ALA A 30 52.80 -87.99 -2.48
CA ALA A 30 52.41 -87.41 -1.20
C ALA A 30 53.40 -86.35 -0.65
N PRO A 31 54.74 -86.55 -0.69
CA PRO A 31 55.69 -85.53 -0.25
C PRO A 31 55.65 -84.26 -1.12
N LEU A 32 55.46 -84.41 -2.43
CA LEU A 32 55.34 -83.27 -3.37
C LEU A 32 54.01 -82.51 -3.16
N ILE A 33 52.91 -83.22 -2.92
CA ILE A 33 51.60 -82.62 -2.61
C ILE A 33 51.65 -81.91 -1.24
N ALA A 34 52.34 -82.46 -0.25
CA ALA A 34 52.53 -81.81 1.04
C ALA A 34 53.38 -80.53 0.92
N ALA A 35 54.51 -80.58 0.19
CA ALA A 35 55.36 -79.42 -0.04
C ALA A 35 54.63 -78.30 -0.79
N THR A 36 53.89 -78.64 -1.86
CA THR A 36 53.08 -77.66 -2.60
C THR A 36 51.96 -77.07 -1.73
N ARG A 37 51.27 -77.87 -0.91
CA ARG A 37 50.29 -77.35 0.05
C ARG A 37 50.90 -76.33 1.00
N GLU A 38 52.06 -76.62 1.57
CA GLU A 38 52.75 -75.70 2.48
C GLU A 38 53.15 -74.38 1.78
N GLU A 39 53.65 -74.45 0.55
CA GLU A 39 53.95 -73.25 -0.26
C GLU A 39 52.70 -72.40 -0.54
N TYR A 40 51.57 -73.04 -0.89
CA TYR A 40 50.31 -72.35 -1.10
C TYR A 40 49.76 -71.75 0.19
N GLU A 41 49.82 -72.47 1.31
CA GLU A 41 49.42 -71.96 2.64
C GLU A 41 50.25 -70.73 3.03
N ARG A 42 51.57 -70.77 2.82
CA ARG A 42 52.45 -69.61 3.05
C ARG A 42 52.08 -68.44 2.14
N ARG A 43 51.83 -68.67 0.85
CA ARG A 43 51.44 -67.62 -0.09
C ARG A 43 50.08 -67.00 0.23
N LEU A 44 49.12 -67.82 0.64
CA LEU A 44 47.81 -67.37 1.12
C LEU A 44 47.94 -66.56 2.41
N ALA A 45 48.75 -67.02 3.37
CA ALA A 45 49.00 -66.28 4.60
C ALA A 45 49.66 -64.93 4.33
N GLN A 46 50.66 -64.86 3.43
CA GLN A 46 51.28 -63.61 3.01
C GLN A 46 50.29 -62.68 2.31
N SER A 47 49.48 -63.20 1.37
CA SER A 47 48.46 -62.41 0.69
C SER A 47 47.40 -61.87 1.66
N ASN A 48 46.93 -62.71 2.58
CA ASN A 48 45.95 -62.31 3.59
C ASN A 48 46.53 -61.24 4.53
N ALA A 49 47.81 -61.34 4.91
CA ALA A 49 48.48 -60.32 5.71
C ALA A 49 48.58 -58.97 4.99
N VAL A 50 48.91 -58.97 3.68
CA VAL A 50 48.95 -57.75 2.87
C VAL A 50 47.56 -57.14 2.70
N MET A 51 46.53 -57.96 2.47
CA MET A 51 45.15 -57.49 2.35
C MET A 51 44.64 -56.91 3.67
N ALA A 52 44.89 -57.57 4.80
CA ALA A 52 44.54 -57.07 6.12
C ALA A 52 45.20 -55.72 6.42
N ALA A 53 46.49 -55.55 6.09
CA ALA A 53 47.18 -54.26 6.26
C ALA A 53 46.56 -53.16 5.38
N ARG A 54 46.18 -53.48 4.14
CA ARG A 54 45.52 -52.54 3.24
C ARG A 54 44.11 -52.17 3.71
N GLU A 55 43.34 -53.13 4.21
CA GLU A 55 42.01 -52.90 4.76
C GLU A 55 42.08 -52.00 5.99
N GLU A 56 43.05 -52.22 6.89
CA GLU A 56 43.27 -51.35 8.04
C GLU A 56 43.65 -49.91 7.62
N GLU A 57 44.52 -49.75 6.62
CA GLU A 57 44.87 -48.43 6.08
C GLU A 57 43.66 -47.72 5.45
N LEU A 58 42.85 -48.45 4.68
CA LEU A 58 41.63 -47.91 4.08
C LEU A 58 40.60 -47.53 5.14
N GLN A 59 40.45 -48.33 6.20
CA GLN A 59 39.55 -48.01 7.30
C GLN A 59 39.99 -46.73 8.01
N ARG A 60 41.29 -46.60 8.34
CA ARG A 60 41.83 -45.37 8.94
C ARG A 60 41.60 -44.14 8.06
N LYS A 61 41.73 -44.28 6.74
CA LYS A 61 41.45 -43.21 5.78
C LYS A 61 39.96 -42.86 5.75
N GLN A 62 39.09 -43.86 5.79
CA GLN A 62 37.64 -43.64 5.82
C GLN A 62 37.24 -42.91 7.10
N ASP A 63 37.71 -43.36 8.26
CA ASP A 63 37.45 -42.73 9.56
C ASP A 63 37.97 -41.27 9.58
N ALA A 64 39.14 -41.02 9.00
CA ALA A 64 39.69 -39.67 8.88
C ALA A 64 38.87 -38.76 7.95
N ILE A 65 38.35 -39.31 6.85
CA ILE A 65 37.46 -38.57 5.93
C ILE A 65 36.14 -38.24 6.62
N ASP A 66 35.55 -39.19 7.34
CA ASP A 66 34.28 -38.97 8.02
C ASP A 66 34.42 -37.95 9.16
N ALA A 67 35.51 -38.03 9.95
CA ALA A 67 35.83 -36.99 10.93
C ALA A 67 36.05 -35.60 10.29
N ALA A 68 36.73 -35.53 9.15
CA ALA A 68 36.92 -34.27 8.42
C ALA A 68 35.59 -33.71 7.86
N ARG A 69 34.68 -34.59 7.42
CA ARG A 69 33.34 -34.19 6.97
C ARG A 69 32.53 -33.61 8.11
N GLU A 70 32.53 -34.27 9.27
CA GLU A 70 31.83 -33.77 10.46
C GLU A 70 32.35 -32.40 10.92
N ASP A 71 33.67 -32.19 10.90
CA ASP A 71 34.27 -30.89 11.20
C ASP A 71 33.85 -29.82 10.18
N ILE A 72 33.89 -30.13 8.88
CA ILE A 72 33.45 -29.21 7.82
C ILE A 72 31.96 -28.88 7.99
N ASP A 73 31.11 -29.87 8.22
CA ASP A 73 29.67 -29.66 8.43
C ASP A 73 29.41 -28.80 9.67
N GLY A 74 30.17 -29.01 10.74
CA GLY A 74 30.19 -28.15 11.93
C GLY A 74 30.53 -26.70 11.57
N GLN A 75 31.67 -26.47 10.92
CA GLN A 75 32.12 -25.13 10.52
C GLN A 75 31.13 -24.44 9.57
N VAL A 76 30.57 -25.17 8.60
CA VAL A 76 29.58 -24.64 7.66
C VAL A 76 28.30 -24.28 8.40
N SER A 77 27.83 -25.12 9.33
CA SER A 77 26.63 -24.84 10.12
C SER A 77 26.78 -23.57 10.95
N GLU A 78 27.94 -23.35 11.57
CA GLU A 78 28.22 -22.15 12.37
C GLU A 78 28.32 -20.89 11.50
N LYS A 79 29.04 -20.96 10.37
CA LYS A 79 29.09 -19.85 9.41
C LYS A 79 27.70 -19.51 8.89
N LEU A 80 26.89 -20.51 8.54
CA LEU A 80 25.52 -20.31 8.07
C LEU A 80 24.63 -19.68 9.15
N LYS A 81 24.79 -20.04 10.42
CA LYS A 81 24.05 -19.40 11.53
C LYS A 81 24.40 -17.92 11.64
N LEU A 82 25.68 -17.58 11.60
CA LEU A 82 26.15 -16.18 11.66
C LEU A 82 25.66 -15.36 10.46
N GLU A 83 25.80 -15.89 9.25
CA GLU A 83 25.33 -15.23 8.03
C GLU A 83 23.81 -15.05 8.03
N ARG A 84 23.03 -16.06 8.42
CA ARG A 84 21.57 -15.94 8.53
C ARG A 84 21.15 -14.90 9.57
N ALA A 85 21.86 -14.81 10.69
CA ALA A 85 21.61 -13.78 11.70
C ALA A 85 21.95 -12.38 11.17
N GLY A 86 23.07 -12.25 10.44
CA GLY A 86 23.45 -11.01 9.77
C GLY A 86 22.43 -10.55 8.72
N ILE A 87 21.99 -11.46 7.85
CA ILE A 87 20.94 -11.20 6.85
C ILE A 87 19.65 -10.77 7.54
N ALA A 88 19.20 -11.49 8.56
CA ALA A 88 17.98 -11.14 9.29
C ALA A 88 18.07 -9.74 9.93
N ALA A 89 19.23 -9.37 10.49
CA ALA A 89 19.44 -8.05 11.08
C ALA A 89 19.44 -6.94 10.01
N GLU A 90 20.11 -7.15 8.88
CA GLU A 90 20.15 -6.19 7.78
C GLU A 90 18.78 -6.02 7.11
N GLU A 91 18.04 -7.10 6.88
CA GLU A 91 16.68 -7.02 6.34
C GLU A 91 15.73 -6.34 7.33
N ALA A 92 15.86 -6.58 8.64
CA ALA A 92 15.08 -5.85 9.64
C ALA A 92 15.41 -4.34 9.63
N ARG A 93 16.69 -3.96 9.47
CA ARG A 93 17.11 -2.55 9.34
C ARG A 93 16.54 -1.90 8.09
N LYS A 94 16.64 -2.58 6.93
CA LYS A 94 16.09 -2.09 5.66
C LYS A 94 14.57 -1.95 5.74
N ALA A 95 13.87 -2.94 6.28
CA ALA A 95 12.43 -2.88 6.47
C ALA A 95 12.03 -1.71 7.37
N LYS A 96 12.74 -1.49 8.48
CA LYS A 96 12.49 -0.35 9.36
C LYS A 96 12.74 0.99 8.66
N LEU A 97 13.80 1.11 7.87
CA LEU A 97 14.10 2.33 7.11
C LEU A 97 13.02 2.62 6.08
N LEU A 98 12.60 1.62 5.30
CA LEU A 98 11.53 1.76 4.31
C LEU A 98 10.20 2.19 4.94
N VAL A 99 9.85 1.60 6.08
CA VAL A 99 8.66 2.01 6.84
C VAL A 99 8.80 3.43 7.36
N SER A 100 9.97 3.83 7.87
CA SER A 100 10.21 5.21 8.31
C SER A 100 10.01 6.20 7.18
N THR A 101 10.57 5.92 5.99
CA THR A 101 10.41 6.81 4.83
C THR A 101 8.97 6.91 4.35
N ASP A 102 8.21 5.80 4.36
CA ASP A 102 6.79 5.81 3.98
C ASP A 102 5.95 6.59 5.00
N LEU A 103 6.27 6.50 6.29
CA LEU A 103 5.62 7.30 7.34
C LEU A 103 5.92 8.80 7.16
N GLU A 104 7.18 9.17 6.93
CA GLU A 104 7.56 10.58 6.68
C GLU A 104 6.84 11.16 5.45
N ASP A 105 6.73 10.38 4.37
CA ASP A 105 6.01 10.80 3.17
C ASP A 105 4.49 10.92 3.41
N LYS A 106 3.92 10.03 4.24
CA LYS A 106 2.51 10.15 4.66
C LYS A 106 2.28 11.37 5.54
N ASP A 107 3.17 11.64 6.49
CA ASP A 107 3.08 12.81 7.36
C ASP A 107 3.16 14.11 6.56
N ARG A 108 4.05 14.18 5.56
CA ARG A 108 4.10 15.31 4.61
C ARG A 108 2.80 15.48 3.85
N LYS A 109 2.25 14.41 3.27
CA LYS A 109 0.97 14.44 2.55
C LYS A 109 -0.20 14.84 3.44
N LEU A 110 -0.22 14.37 4.70
CA LEU A 110 -1.23 14.77 5.67
C LEU A 110 -1.13 16.26 5.98
N GLY A 111 0.08 16.78 6.24
CA GLY A 111 0.29 18.21 6.46
C GLY A 111 -0.11 19.08 5.26
N GLU A 112 0.20 18.64 4.04
CA GLU A 112 -0.25 19.32 2.81
C GLU A 112 -1.78 19.32 2.70
N LEU A 113 -2.44 18.18 2.93
CA LEU A 113 -3.89 18.08 2.89
C LEU A 113 -4.55 18.95 3.96
N GLU A 114 -4.06 18.93 5.20
CA GLU A 114 -4.53 19.78 6.28
C GLU A 114 -4.39 21.27 5.93
N ALA A 115 -3.24 21.68 5.40
CA ALA A 115 -3.02 23.06 4.96
C ALA A 115 -3.99 23.46 3.83
N THR A 116 -4.26 22.56 2.87
CA THR A 116 -5.25 22.84 1.83
C THR A 116 -6.66 22.93 2.38
N LEU A 117 -7.06 22.09 3.34
CA LEU A 117 -8.36 22.15 3.98
C LEU A 117 -8.54 23.46 4.74
N MET A 118 -7.56 23.84 5.56
CA MET A 118 -7.57 25.13 6.26
C MET A 118 -7.73 26.32 5.29
N ALA A 119 -6.96 26.35 4.21
CA ALA A 119 -7.07 27.41 3.21
C ALA A 119 -8.43 27.41 2.48
N ARG A 120 -9.10 26.26 2.36
CA ARG A 120 -10.44 26.17 1.78
C ARG A 120 -11.49 26.64 2.78
N ASP A 121 -11.38 26.26 4.05
CA ASP A 121 -12.29 26.67 5.10
C ASP A 121 -12.25 28.18 5.33
N GLU A 122 -11.06 28.79 5.31
CA GLU A 122 -10.92 30.25 5.36
C GLU A 122 -11.60 30.94 4.17
N LYS A 123 -11.41 30.41 2.96
CA LYS A 123 -12.08 30.94 1.75
C LYS A 123 -13.59 30.76 1.80
N LEU A 124 -14.07 29.64 2.32
CA LEU A 124 -15.50 29.37 2.48
C LEU A 124 -16.10 30.32 3.52
N ALA A 125 -15.45 30.51 4.66
CA ALA A 125 -15.89 31.45 5.69
C ALA A 125 -15.93 32.89 5.16
N ALA A 126 -14.90 33.32 4.42
CA ALA A 126 -14.87 34.63 3.78
C ALA A 126 -16.00 34.80 2.76
N ALA A 127 -16.23 33.81 1.90
CA ALA A 127 -17.32 33.84 0.92
C ALA A 127 -18.71 33.87 1.60
N GLN A 128 -18.91 33.11 2.67
CA GLN A 128 -20.16 33.12 3.45
C GLN A 128 -20.40 34.48 4.11
N LEU A 129 -19.36 35.10 4.67
CA LEU A 129 -19.45 36.43 5.25
C LEU A 129 -19.84 37.46 4.19
N GLN A 130 -19.14 37.47 3.05
CA GLN A 130 -19.45 38.36 1.93
C GLN A 130 -20.88 38.16 1.40
N GLN A 131 -21.35 36.92 1.31
CA GLN A 131 -22.72 36.62 0.91
C GLN A 131 -23.73 37.18 1.92
N ALA A 132 -23.47 37.02 3.21
CA ALA A 132 -24.34 37.56 4.27
C ALA A 132 -24.37 39.10 4.26
N GLU A 133 -23.22 39.75 4.07
CA GLU A 133 -23.12 41.20 3.94
C GLU A 133 -23.85 41.72 2.71
N PHE A 134 -23.66 41.07 1.55
CA PHE A 134 -24.37 41.41 0.33
C PHE A 134 -25.89 41.29 0.48
N MET A 135 -26.38 40.21 1.12
CA MET A 135 -27.81 40.06 1.40
C MET A 135 -28.35 41.13 2.34
N LYS A 136 -27.58 41.58 3.34
CA LYS A 136 -27.96 42.69 4.23
C LYS A 136 -28.04 44.00 3.47
N GLN A 137 -27.04 44.31 2.65
CA GLN A 137 -27.02 45.51 1.82
C GLN A 137 -28.18 45.52 0.82
N GLN A 138 -28.47 44.38 0.19
CA GLN A 138 -29.61 44.26 -0.72
C GLN A 138 -30.95 44.57 -0.03
N ARG A 139 -31.18 44.00 1.16
CA ARG A 139 -32.39 44.27 1.95
C ARG A 139 -32.48 45.76 2.33
N ALA A 140 -31.40 46.35 2.81
CA ALA A 140 -31.36 47.77 3.16
C ALA A 140 -31.67 48.67 1.95
N LEU A 141 -31.10 48.38 0.78
CA LEU A 141 -31.38 49.12 -0.44
C LEU A 141 -32.83 48.95 -0.91
N ASP A 142 -33.41 47.76 -0.77
CA ASP A 142 -34.81 47.53 -1.12
C ASP A 142 -35.76 48.26 -0.15
N ASP A 143 -35.43 48.32 1.14
CA ASP A 143 -36.18 49.09 2.14
C ASP A 143 -36.07 50.60 1.86
N GLU A 144 -34.86 51.12 1.60
CA GLU A 144 -34.65 52.53 1.21
C GLU A 144 -35.43 52.90 -0.06
N LYS A 145 -35.45 52.02 -1.08
CA LYS A 145 -36.25 52.25 -2.29
C LYS A 145 -37.74 52.34 -1.99
N ARG A 146 -38.26 51.49 -1.10
CA ARG A 146 -39.67 51.53 -0.69
C ARG A 146 -39.99 52.81 0.07
N GLU A 147 -39.14 53.22 1.01
CA GLU A 147 -39.30 54.48 1.73
C GLU A 147 -39.24 55.70 0.80
N MET A 148 -38.33 55.68 -0.17
CA MET A 148 -38.22 56.72 -1.19
C MET A 148 -39.48 56.78 -2.05
N ALA A 149 -40.00 55.64 -2.53
CA ALA A 149 -41.24 55.58 -3.29
C ALA A 149 -42.42 56.15 -2.48
N LEU A 150 -42.56 55.75 -1.21
CA LEU A 150 -43.59 56.28 -0.30
C LEU A 150 -43.44 57.79 -0.06
N THR A 151 -42.20 58.29 0.06
CA THR A 151 -41.95 59.72 0.23
C THR A 151 -42.30 60.53 -1.02
N ILE A 152 -41.98 59.99 -2.20
CA ILE A 152 -42.36 60.57 -3.49
C ILE A 152 -43.88 60.62 -3.62
N GLU A 153 -44.57 59.51 -3.34
CA GLU A 153 -46.05 59.45 -3.36
C GLU A 153 -46.66 60.47 -2.38
N LYS A 154 -46.16 60.54 -1.14
CA LYS A 154 -46.62 61.54 -0.16
C LYS A 154 -46.43 62.97 -0.66
N ARG A 155 -45.25 63.32 -1.20
CA ARG A 155 -44.98 64.66 -1.76
C ARG A 155 -45.87 64.98 -2.96
N ILE A 156 -46.13 64.01 -3.83
CA ILE A 156 -47.06 64.18 -4.96
C ILE A 156 -48.47 64.41 -4.42
N GLN A 157 -48.92 63.63 -3.44
CA GLN A 157 -50.24 63.77 -2.84
C GLN A 157 -50.41 65.13 -2.15
N GLU A 158 -49.44 65.54 -1.32
CA GLU A 158 -49.39 66.86 -0.69
C GLU A 158 -49.41 68.00 -1.73
N GLY A 159 -48.65 67.85 -2.83
CA GLY A 159 -48.63 68.80 -3.93
C GLY A 159 -49.98 68.88 -4.66
N LEU A 160 -50.62 67.75 -4.94
CA LEU A 160 -51.94 67.68 -5.57
C LEU A 160 -53.01 68.28 -4.66
N ASP A 161 -52.98 68.00 -3.36
CA ASP A 161 -53.93 68.54 -2.41
C ASP A 161 -53.75 70.06 -2.23
N ALA A 162 -52.50 70.56 -2.23
CA ALA A 162 -52.24 72.00 -2.27
C ALA A 162 -52.78 72.67 -3.55
N VAL A 163 -52.64 72.03 -4.71
CA VAL A 163 -53.21 72.52 -5.98
C VAL A 163 -54.74 72.50 -5.94
N ARG A 164 -55.36 71.44 -5.38
CA ARG A 164 -56.83 71.37 -5.22
C ARG A 164 -57.36 72.46 -4.32
N VAL A 165 -56.70 72.72 -3.19
CA VAL A 165 -57.07 73.81 -2.28
C VAL A 165 -56.98 75.16 -2.98
N LYS A 166 -55.86 75.44 -3.68
CA LYS A 166 -55.68 76.68 -4.46
C LYS A 166 -56.75 76.84 -5.54
N ALA A 167 -57.00 75.79 -6.32
CA ALA A 167 -58.02 75.83 -7.37
C ALA A 167 -59.43 76.08 -6.79
N ARG A 168 -59.73 75.50 -5.62
CA ARG A 168 -61.00 75.76 -4.92
C ARG A 168 -61.09 77.20 -4.44
N THR A 169 -60.05 77.74 -3.82
CA THR A 169 -60.04 79.14 -3.36
C THR A 169 -60.12 80.11 -4.53
N GLU A 170 -59.39 79.88 -5.62
CA GLU A 170 -59.45 80.71 -6.84
C GLU A 170 -60.84 80.67 -7.48
N ALA A 171 -61.51 79.51 -7.50
CA ALA A 171 -62.88 79.40 -7.98
C ALA A 171 -63.89 80.12 -7.07
N GLU A 172 -63.75 79.98 -5.75
CA GLU A 172 -64.57 80.69 -4.76
C GLU A 172 -64.38 82.21 -4.87
N ASP A 173 -63.15 82.68 -5.03
CA ASP A 173 -62.84 84.11 -5.18
C ASP A 173 -63.32 84.65 -6.53
N GLY A 174 -63.19 83.87 -7.61
CA GLY A 174 -63.77 84.22 -8.92
C GLY A 174 -65.30 84.30 -8.90
N LEU A 175 -65.98 83.43 -8.14
CA LEU A 175 -67.43 83.52 -7.91
C LEU A 175 -67.79 84.74 -7.06
N LYS A 176 -67.05 85.02 -5.99
CA LYS A 176 -67.25 86.24 -5.18
C LYS A 176 -67.11 87.51 -6.02
N MET A 177 -66.11 87.59 -6.89
CA MET A 177 -65.96 88.73 -7.82
C MET A 177 -67.17 88.88 -8.73
N LYS A 178 -67.67 87.79 -9.32
CA LYS A 178 -68.90 87.82 -10.14
C LYS A 178 -70.13 88.26 -9.35
N VAL A 179 -70.27 87.81 -8.10
CA VAL A 179 -71.38 88.25 -7.23
C VAL A 179 -71.24 89.73 -6.92
N ALA A 180 -70.05 90.22 -6.57
CA ALA A 180 -69.80 91.64 -6.32
C ALA A 180 -70.10 92.51 -7.56
N GLU A 181 -69.66 92.08 -8.75
CA GLU A 181 -70.01 92.75 -10.02
C GLU A 181 -71.52 92.78 -10.27
N LYS A 182 -72.22 91.68 -9.96
CA LYS A 182 -73.68 91.59 -10.08
C LYS A 182 -74.40 92.46 -9.05
N GLU A 183 -73.92 92.53 -7.81
CA GLU A 183 -74.44 93.42 -6.77
C GLU A 183 -74.26 94.89 -7.14
N GLU A 184 -73.10 95.24 -7.72
CA GLU A 184 -72.86 96.61 -8.22
C GLU A 184 -73.76 96.94 -9.42
N GLN A 185 -73.97 95.99 -10.34
CA GLN A 185 -74.96 96.13 -11.42
C GLN A 185 -76.38 96.30 -10.87
N ILE A 186 -76.78 95.50 -9.88
CA ILE A 186 -78.09 95.61 -9.23
C ILE A 186 -78.23 96.96 -8.52
N ALA A 187 -77.20 97.41 -7.80
CA ALA A 187 -77.20 98.72 -7.15
C ALA A 187 -77.29 99.86 -8.18
N GLY A 188 -76.59 99.74 -9.32
CA GLY A 188 -76.72 100.68 -10.44
C GLY A 188 -78.13 100.68 -11.03
N MET A 189 -78.73 99.51 -11.24
CA MET A 189 -80.12 99.39 -11.71
C MET A 189 -81.13 99.92 -10.67
N GLN A 190 -80.90 99.72 -9.38
CA GLN A 190 -81.74 100.26 -8.31
C GLN A 190 -81.69 101.79 -8.28
N ARG A 191 -80.51 102.40 -8.47
CA ARG A 191 -80.38 103.86 -8.64
C ARG A 191 -81.17 104.36 -9.85
N GLN A 192 -81.11 103.65 -10.97
CA GLN A 192 -81.92 103.99 -12.16
C GLN A 192 -83.43 103.85 -11.91
N ILE A 193 -83.87 102.84 -11.14
CA ILE A 193 -85.28 102.69 -10.76
C ILE A 193 -85.73 103.81 -9.81
N GLU A 194 -84.87 104.27 -8.90
CA GLU A 194 -85.15 105.43 -8.03
C GLU A 194 -85.20 106.74 -8.83
N GLU A 195 -84.37 106.91 -9.85
CA GLU A 195 -84.41 108.07 -10.76
C GLU A 195 -85.67 108.07 -11.65
N LEU A 196 -86.16 106.91 -12.08
CA LEU A 196 -87.41 106.77 -12.87
C LEU A 196 -88.70 106.88 -12.02
N LYS A 197 -88.59 106.84 -10.69
CA LYS A 197 -89.71 107.07 -9.75
C LYS A 197 -89.84 108.54 -9.30
N ARG A 198 -89.00 109.43 -9.83
CA ARG A 198 -89.15 110.90 -9.75
C ARG A 198 -89.87 111.43 -10.98
#